data_AF-A0A398B1T5-F1
#
_entry.id   AF-A0A398B1T5-F1
#
_cell.length_a   1.000
_cell.length_b   1.000
_cell.length_c   1.000
_cell.angle_alpha   90.00
_cell.angle_beta   90.00
_cell.angle_gamma   90.00
#
_symmetry.space_group_name_H-M   'P 1'
#
loop_
_entity.id
_entity.type
_entity.pdbx_description
1 polymer ?
#
loop_
_entity_poly.entity_id
_entity_poly.type
_entity_poly.pdbx_seq_one_letter_code
_entity_poly.pdbx_strand_id
1 'polypeptide(L)' 'MKEIIQECFIDALGMPPTDEQVDKVIEQLPAEIVALSEQHGANDADVREKIYVWVNENINDFL' A
#
# COMPACT_ATOMS: atom_id res chain seq x y z
N MET A 1 -2.27 8.35 0.24
CA MET A 1 -2.39 6.88 0.08
C MET A 1 -1.56 6.38 -1.10
N LYS A 2 -1.74 6.92 -2.32
CA LYS A 2 -0.87 6.61 -3.48
C LYS A 2 0.63 6.71 -3.18
N GLU A 3 1.06 7.83 -2.59
CA GLU A 3 2.48 8.05 -2.21
C GLU A 3 3.00 6.97 -1.24
N ILE A 4 2.20 6.58 -0.25
CA ILE A 4 2.59 5.54 0.71
C ILE A 4 2.72 4.19 0.04
N ILE A 5 1.79 3.84 -0.84
CA ILE A 5 1.85 2.58 -1.60
C ILE A 5 3.11 2.56 -2.48
N GLN A 6 3.45 3.68 -3.12
CA GLN A 6 4.68 3.81 -3.90
C GLN A 6 5.92 3.60 -3.02
N GLU A 7 5.97 4.24 -1.85
CA GLU A 7 7.05 4.04 -0.88
C GLU A 7 7.14 2.58 -0.43
N CYS A 8 6.01 1.94 -0.08
CA CYS A 8 5.99 0.54 0.33
C CYS A 8 6.46 -0.41 -0.78
N PHE A 9 6.12 -0.15 -2.04
CA PHE A 9 6.62 -0.92 -3.18
C PHE A 9 8.13 -0.75 -3.36
N ILE A 10 8.64 0.48 -3.23
CA ILE A 10 10.08 0.74 -3.31
C ILE A 10 10.81 0.03 -2.16
N ASP A 11 10.26 0.08 -0.95
CA ASP A 11 10.85 -0.59 0.21
C ASP A 11 10.84 -2.12 0.08
N ALA A 12 9.82 -2.69 -0.58
CA ALA A 12 9.67 -4.14 -0.74
C ALA A 12 10.45 -4.71 -1.95
N LEU A 13 10.44 -4.04 -3.10
CA LEU A 13 11.06 -4.52 -4.35
C LEU A 13 12.34 -3.78 -4.74
N GLY A 14 12.67 -2.68 -4.08
CA GLY A 14 13.78 -1.80 -4.48
C GLY A 14 13.53 -1.04 -5.78
N MET A 15 12.30 -1.07 -6.31
CA MET A 15 11.92 -0.40 -7.55
C MET A 15 10.56 0.29 -7.43
N PRO A 16 10.38 1.45 -8.08
CA PRO A 16 9.10 2.14 -8.08
C PRO A 16 8.05 1.33 -8.86
N PRO A 17 6.81 1.25 -8.36
CA PRO A 17 5.71 0.61 -9.09
C PRO A 17 5.26 1.48 -10.27
N THR A 18 4.53 0.87 -11.20
CA THR A 18 3.76 1.60 -12.21
C THR A 18 2.46 2.14 -11.62
N ASP A 19 1.87 3.15 -12.28
CA ASP A 19 0.57 3.70 -11.85
C ASP A 19 -0.52 2.62 -11.82
N GLU A 20 -0.50 1.65 -12.76
CA GLU A 20 -1.45 0.54 -12.79
C GLU A 20 -1.27 -0.40 -11.58
N GLN A 21 -0.02 -0.66 -11.15
CA GLN A 21 0.25 -1.46 -9.95
C GLN A 21 -0.26 -0.75 -8.69
N VAL A 22 -0.04 0.56 -8.61
CA VAL A 22 -0.55 1.38 -7.49
C VAL A 22 -2.08 1.36 -7.46
N ASP A 23 -2.73 1.52 -8.60
CA ASP A 23 -4.20 1.49 -8.67
C ASP A 23 -4.76 0.10 -8.30
N LYS A 24 -4.13 -0.99 -8.76
CA LYS A 24 -4.51 -2.37 -8.35
C LYS A 24 -4.39 -2.58 -6.85
N VAL A 25 -3.35 -2.05 -6.23
CA VAL A 25 -3.15 -2.14 -4.77
C VAL A 25 -4.26 -1.37 -4.04
N ILE A 26 -4.60 -0.17 -4.50
CA ILE A 26 -5.70 0.62 -3.92
C ILE A 26 -7.02 -0.14 -4.01
N GLU A 27 -7.30 -0.77 -5.14
CA GLU A 27 -8.53 -1.54 -5.36
C GLU A 27 -8.60 -2.83 -4.54
N GLN A 28 -7.45 -3.46 -4.29
CA GLN A 28 -7.36 -4.74 -3.57
C GLN A 28 -7.06 -4.58 -2.08
N LEU A 29 -6.74 -3.37 -1.62
CA LEU A 29 -6.47 -3.09 -0.21
C LEU A 29 -7.66 -3.53 0.67
N PRO A 30 -7.41 -4.24 1.78
CA PRO A 30 -8.44 -4.62 2.72
C PRO A 30 -9.22 -3.41 3.22
N ALA A 31 -10.55 -3.56 3.30
CA ALA A 31 -11.45 -2.51 3.79
C ALA A 31 -11.09 -1.99 5.19
N GLU A 32 -10.48 -2.85 6.04
CA GLU A 32 -9.96 -2.44 7.35
C GLU A 32 -8.86 -1.38 7.23
N ILE A 33 -7.91 -1.57 6.32
CA ILE A 33 -6.79 -0.64 6.11
C ILE A 33 -7.31 0.67 5.51
N VAL A 34 -8.25 0.58 4.57
CA VAL A 34 -8.92 1.76 4.00
C VAL A 34 -9.64 2.54 5.10
N ALA A 35 -10.47 1.88 5.91
CA ALA A 35 -11.19 2.52 7.01
C ALA A 35 -10.23 3.14 8.04
N LEU A 36 -9.13 2.46 8.36
CA LEU A 36 -8.12 2.99 9.28
C LEU A 36 -7.46 4.25 8.71
N SER A 37 -7.16 4.26 7.40
CA SER A 37 -6.60 5.42 6.72
C SER A 37 -7.57 6.61 6.66
N GLU A 38 -8.88 6.37 6.61
CA GLU A 38 -9.91 7.40 6.66
C GLU A 38 -10.07 7.98 8.07
N GLN A 39 -9.88 7.15 9.10
CA GLN A 39 -10.02 7.55 10.51
C GLN A 39 -8.80 8.29 11.05
N HIS A 40 -7.60 7.79 10.76
CA HIS A 40 -6.35 8.30 11.32
C HIS A 40 -5.54 9.15 10.32
N GLY A 41 -5.91 9.10 9.04
CA GLY A 41 -5.15 9.69 7.95
C GLY A 41 -4.15 8.69 7.38
N ALA A 42 -3.91 8.76 6.08
CA ALA A 42 -3.01 7.82 5.40
C ALA A 42 -1.57 7.85 5.99
N ASN A 43 -1.09 9.02 6.44
CA ASN A 43 0.26 9.20 7.00
C ASN A 43 0.42 8.71 8.44
N ASP A 44 -0.62 8.15 9.04
CA ASP A 44 -0.51 7.51 10.34
C ASP A 44 0.46 6.31 10.28
N ALA A 45 1.26 6.14 11.33
CA ALA A 45 2.30 5.12 11.37
C ALA A 45 1.72 3.69 11.30
N ASP A 46 0.58 3.45 11.97
CA ASP A 46 -0.06 2.14 12.00
C ASP A 46 -0.70 1.82 10.64
N VAL A 47 -1.27 2.84 9.98
CA VAL A 47 -1.80 2.71 8.61
C VAL A 47 -0.68 2.36 7.64
N ARG A 48 0.45 3.07 7.72
CA ARG A 48 1.62 2.82 6.87
C ARG A 48 2.19 1.41 7.08
N GLU A 49 2.32 0.96 8.32
CA GLU A 49 2.81 -0.39 8.62
C GLU A 49 1.87 -1.47 8.06
N LYS A 50 0.55 -1.31 8.24
CA LYS A 50 -0.43 -2.26 7.68
C LYS A 50 -0.41 -2.31 6.15
N ILE A 51 -0.31 -1.16 5.48
CA ILE A 51 -0.18 -1.10 4.02
C ILE A 51 1.11 -1.80 3.59
N TYR A 52 2.23 -1.54 4.27
CA TYR A 52 3.52 -2.16 3.95
C TYR A 52 3.47 -3.69 4.06
N VAL A 53 2.98 -4.22 5.19
CA VAL A 53 2.86 -5.67 5.41
C VAL A 53 1.98 -6.30 4.33
N TRP A 54 0.82 -5.71 4.06
CA TRP A 54 -0.11 -6.23 3.07
C TRP A 54 0.50 -6.19 1.66
N VAL A 55 1.11 -5.08 1.25
CA VAL A 55 1.79 -4.96 -0.03
C VAL A 55 2.87 -6.01 -0.16
N ASN A 56 3.71 -6.20 0.86
CA ASN A 56 4.80 -7.16 0.85
C ASN A 56 4.31 -8.62 0.77
N GLU A 57 3.21 -8.96 1.44
CA GLU A 57 2.60 -10.31 1.38
C GLU A 57 1.96 -10.60 0.02
N ASN A 58 1.38 -9.59 -0.64
CA ASN A 58 0.64 -9.75 -1.90
C ASN A 58 1.46 -9.29 -3.11
N ILE A 59 2.75 -8.98 -2.93
CA ILE A 59 3.53 -8.26 -3.96
C ILE A 59 3.66 -9.04 -5.27
N ASN A 60 3.71 -10.36 -5.18
CA ASN A 60 3.81 -11.25 -6.32
C ASN A 60 2.54 -11.24 -7.19
N ASP A 61 1.40 -10.80 -6.67
CA ASP A 61 0.15 -10.71 -7.43
C ASP A 61 0.10 -9.45 -8.32
N PHE A 62 1.06 -8.52 -8.13
CA PHE A 62 1.16 -7.27 -8.88
C PHE A 62 2.34 -7.23 -9.88
N LEU A 63 3.19 -8.26 -9.90
CA LEU A 63 4.33 -8.42 -10.81
C LEU A 63 3.93 -9.15 -12.11
#